data_AF-A0A7W7GFJ7-F1
#
_entry.id   AF-A0A7W7GFJ7-F1
#
_cell.length_a   1.000
_cell.length_b   1.000
_cell.length_c   1.000
_cell.angle_alpha   90.00
_cell.angle_beta   90.00
_cell.angle_gamma   90.00
#
_symmetry.space_group_name_H-M   'P 1'
#
loop_
_entity.id
_entity.type
_entity.pdbx_description
1 polymer ?
#
loop_
_entity_poly.entity_id
_entity_poly.type
_entity_poly.pdbx_seq_one_letter_code
_entity_poly.pdbx_strand_id
1 'polypeptide(L)' 'MTSGPALVGSARLVAGRSPGRPSPDRWARMIAARYGLTLAEARAELRRLAAHGWQTWEFHARFDNDRKDDVE' A
#
# COMPACT_ATOMS: atom_id res chain seq x y z
N MET A 1 0.55 23.66 -41.68
CA MET A 1 0.48 24.69 -40.63
C MET A 1 -0.98 24.94 -40.29
N THR A 2 -1.49 24.38 -39.20
CA THR A 2 -2.47 25.05 -38.34
C THR A 2 -2.43 24.36 -36.97
N SER A 3 -2.19 25.18 -35.96
CA SER A 3 -2.03 24.83 -34.57
C SER A 3 -3.38 24.65 -33.89
N GLY A 4 -3.47 23.76 -32.91
CA GLY A 4 -4.56 23.70 -31.94
C GLY A 4 -4.06 23.01 -30.66
N PRO A 5 -4.05 23.69 -29.50
CA PRO A 5 -3.29 23.23 -28.33
C PRO A 5 -4.02 22.10 -27.60
N ALA A 6 -3.34 20.97 -27.46
CA ALA A 6 -3.75 19.94 -26.51
C ALA A 6 -3.54 20.49 -25.09
N LEU A 7 -4.65 20.67 -24.37
CA LEU A 7 -4.73 20.96 -22.95
C LEU A 7 -3.88 19.95 -22.17
N VAL A 8 -2.63 20.31 -21.85
CA VAL A 8 -1.86 19.58 -20.84
C VAL A 8 -2.38 20.05 -19.49
N GLY A 9 -3.46 19.41 -19.05
CA GLY A 9 -3.95 19.54 -17.69
C GLY A 9 -2.88 19.00 -16.75
N SER A 10 -2.04 19.89 -16.22
CA SER A 10 -1.18 19.62 -15.07
C SER A 10 -2.06 19.27 -13.89
N ALA A 11 -2.42 17.98 -13.78
CA ALA A 11 -3.02 17.39 -12.60
C ALA A 11 -1.96 17.42 -11.50
N ARG A 12 -1.92 18.56 -10.82
CA ARG A 12 -1.29 18.80 -9.53
C ARG A 12 -1.65 17.61 -8.64
N LEU A 13 -0.66 16.77 -8.30
CA LEU A 13 -0.78 15.72 -7.30
C LEU A 13 -1.02 16.39 -5.95
N VAL A 14 -2.24 16.88 -5.74
CA VAL A 14 -2.79 17.08 -4.40
C VAL A 14 -2.78 15.69 -3.79
N ALA A 15 -2.08 15.55 -2.68
CA ALA A 15 -2.12 14.40 -1.80
C ALA A 15 -3.55 14.22 -1.28
N GLY A 16 -4.42 13.74 -2.16
CA GLY A 16 -5.78 13.33 -1.87
C GLY A 16 -5.67 12.07 -1.05
N ARG A 17 -5.71 12.22 0.28
CA ARG A 17 -5.99 11.15 1.21
C ARG A 17 -7.38 10.61 0.85
N SER A 18 -7.40 9.65 -0.07
CA SER A 18 -8.61 8.97 -0.52
C SER A 18 -9.06 8.04 0.61
N PRO A 19 -10.21 8.29 1.27
CA PRO A 19 -10.77 7.36 2.24
C PRO A 19 -11.30 6.14 1.47
N GLY A 20 -10.44 5.15 1.26
CA GLY A 20 -10.81 3.95 0.50
C GLY A 20 -9.65 3.14 -0.07
N ARG A 21 -8.44 3.73 -0.18
CA ARG A 21 -7.23 2.92 -0.39
C ARG A 21 -6.66 2.54 0.97
N PRO A 22 -6.35 1.25 1.23
CA PRO A 22 -5.60 0.89 2.41
C PRO A 22 -4.29 1.68 2.38
N SER A 23 -4.10 2.58 3.36
CA SER A 23 -2.84 3.32 3.49
C SER A 23 -1.73 2.29 3.59
N PRO A 24 -0.57 2.48 2.93
CA PRO A 24 0.59 1.58 3.11
C PRO A 24 0.96 1.40 4.60
N ASP A 25 0.57 2.34 5.46
CA ASP A 25 0.69 2.23 6.92
C ASP A 25 -0.13 1.09 7.55
N ARG A 26 -1.25 0.65 6.95
CA ARG A 26 -2.02 -0.50 7.45
C ARG A 26 -1.19 -1.78 7.31
N TRP A 27 -0.65 -2.02 6.13
CA TRP A 27 0.18 -3.22 5.87
C TRP A 27 1.45 -3.21 6.71
N ALA A 28 2.11 -2.06 6.83
CA ALA A 28 3.27 -1.94 7.70
C ALA A 28 2.94 -2.26 9.17
N ARG A 29 1.77 -1.86 9.69
CA ARG A 29 1.36 -2.24 11.06
C ARG A 29 1.10 -3.74 11.20
N MET A 30 0.47 -4.36 10.21
CA MET A 30 0.21 -5.81 10.24
C MET A 30 1.50 -6.62 10.15
N ILE A 31 2.43 -6.23 9.27
CA ILE A 31 3.78 -6.81 9.17
C ILE A 31 4.55 -6.62 10.48
N ALA A 32 4.48 -5.43 11.10
CA ALA A 32 5.09 -5.16 12.39
C ALA A 32 4.57 -6.09 13.49
N ALA A 33 3.24 -6.24 13.60
CA ALA A 33 2.62 -7.14 14.57
C ALA A 33 2.97 -8.62 14.31
N ARG A 34 2.97 -9.05 13.04
CA ARG A 34 3.20 -10.44 12.63
C ARG A 34 4.63 -10.90 12.89
N TYR A 35 5.61 -10.03 12.65
CA TYR A 35 7.04 -10.38 12.70
C TYR A 35 7.78 -9.74 13.89
N GLY A 36 7.08 -9.03 14.78
CA GLY A 36 7.70 -8.34 15.92
C GLY A 36 8.63 -7.19 15.51
N LEU A 37 8.39 -6.57 14.35
CA LEU A 37 9.24 -5.53 13.78
C LEU A 37 8.81 -4.13 14.24
N THR A 38 9.74 -3.18 14.24
CA THR A 38 9.37 -1.77 14.33
C THR A 38 8.62 -1.31 13.08
N LEU A 39 7.88 -0.21 13.17
CA LEU A 39 7.14 0.32 12.01
C LEU A 39 8.08 0.71 10.85
N ALA A 40 9.30 1.17 11.14
CA ALA A 40 10.29 1.52 10.13
C ALA A 40 10.76 0.29 9.36
N GLU A 41 11.06 -0.81 10.07
CA GLU A 41 11.44 -2.09 9.50
C GLU A 41 10.28 -2.71 8.71
N ALA A 42 9.07 -2.65 9.24
CA ALA A 42 7.90 -3.16 8.55
C ALA A 42 7.58 -2.38 7.26
N ARG A 43 7.87 -1.06 7.21
CA ARG A 43 7.80 -0.28 5.96
C ARG A 43 8.90 -0.66 4.99
N ALA A 44 10.11 -0.98 5.47
CA ALA A 44 11.18 -1.48 4.61
C ALA A 44 10.79 -2.84 4.02
N GLU A 45 10.24 -3.74 4.83
CA GLU A 45 9.76 -5.05 4.38
C GLU A 45 8.60 -4.94 3.40
N LEU A 46 7.62 -4.07 3.68
CA LEU A 46 6.53 -3.77 2.74
C LEU A 46 7.07 -3.32 1.37
N ARG A 47 8.11 -2.47 1.36
CA ARG A 47 8.75 -2.04 0.12
C ARG A 47 9.50 -3.17 -0.58
N ARG A 48 10.18 -4.05 0.16
CA ARG A 48 10.83 -5.24 -0.42
C ARG A 48 9.80 -6.13 -1.11
N LEU A 49 8.71 -6.46 -0.42
CA LEU A 49 7.64 -7.30 -0.97
C LEU A 49 7.03 -6.66 -2.23
N ALA A 50 6.73 -5.36 -2.19
CA ALA A 50 6.25 -4.64 -3.36
C ALA A 50 7.26 -4.64 -4.52
N ALA A 51 8.56 -4.51 -4.23
CA ALA A 51 9.63 -4.59 -5.24
C ALA A 51 9.79 -6.01 -5.82
N HIS A 52 9.44 -7.05 -5.06
CA HIS A 52 9.35 -8.43 -5.53
C HIS A 52 8.09 -8.71 -6.36
N GLY A 53 7.27 -7.69 -6.64
CA GLY A 53 6.08 -7.79 -7.48
C GLY A 53 4.79 -8.08 -6.73
N TRP A 54 4.82 -8.07 -5.39
CA TRP A 54 3.64 -8.37 -4.58
C TRP A 54 2.56 -7.31 -4.79
N GLN A 55 1.35 -7.80 -5.05
CA GLN A 55 0.14 -7.00 -5.27
C GLN A 55 -0.67 -6.87 -3.98
N THR A 56 -1.53 -5.86 -3.92
CA THR A 56 -2.42 -5.60 -2.76
C THR A 56 -3.23 -6.82 -2.34
N TRP A 57 -3.69 -7.65 -3.28
CA TRP A 57 -4.47 -8.85 -2.98
C TRP A 57 -3.64 -9.94 -2.26
N GLU A 58 -2.34 -10.03 -2.52
CA GLU A 58 -1.44 -10.96 -1.83
C GLU A 58 -1.23 -10.54 -0.38
N PHE A 59 -1.16 -9.22 -0.12
CA PHE A 59 -1.15 -8.71 1.25
C PHE A 59 -2.45 -9.03 1.99
N HIS A 60 -3.61 -8.90 1.33
CA HIS A 60 -4.88 -9.33 1.91
C HIS A 60 -4.90 -10.83 2.22
N ALA A 61 -4.54 -11.68 1.26
CA ALA A 61 -4.54 -13.12 1.47
C ALA A 61 -3.62 -13.56 2.63
N ARG A 62 -2.46 -12.90 2.78
CA ARG A 62 -1.46 -13.27 3.79
C ARG A 62 -1.71 -12.68 5.17
N PHE A 63 -2.22 -11.46 5.25
CA PHE A 63 -2.28 -10.73 6.53
C PHE A 63 -3.71 -10.48 7.02
N ASP A 64 -4.75 -10.41 6.16
CA ASP A 64 -6.15 -10.28 6.63
C ASP A 64 -6.71 -11.60 7.17
N ASN A 65 -6.21 -12.75 6.70
CA ASN A 65 -6.66 -14.07 7.17
C ASN A 65 -6.11 -14.44 8.56
N ASP A 66 -4.96 -13.91 8.97
CA ASP A 66 -4.32 -14.22 10.26
C ASP A 66 -5.24 -13.89 11.47
N ARG A 67 -6.14 -12.89 11.35
CA ARG A 67 -7.12 -12.56 12.40
C ARG A 67 -8.18 -13.64 12.61
N LYS A 68 -8.39 -14.54 11.65
CA LYS A 68 -9.43 -15.57 11.75
C LYS A 68 -8.96 -16.82 12.50
N ASP A 69 -7.66 -17.02 12.66
CA ASP A 69 -7.10 -18.23 13.30
C ASP A 69 -6.95 -18.11 14.84
N ASP A 70 -7.20 -16.93 15.42
CA ASP A 70 -7.17 -16.70 16.89
C ASP A 70 -8.52 -16.93 17.60
N VAL A 71 -9.50 -17.57 16.93
CA VAL A 71 -10.78 -17.98 17.56
C VAL A 71 -10.85 -19.50 17.63
N GLU A 72 -10.12 -20.09 18.58
CA GLU A 72 -10.38 -21.43 19.11
C GLU A 72 -10.38 -21.39 20.65
#